data_AF-A0A485M268-F1
#
_entry.id   AF-A0A485M268-F1
#
_cell.length_a   1.000
_cell.length_b   1.000
_cell.length_c   1.000
_cell.angle_alpha   90.00
_cell.angle_beta   90.00
_cell.angle_gamma   90.00
#
_symmetry.space_group_name_H-M   'P 1'
#
loop_
_entity.id
_entity.type
_entity.pdbx_description
1 polymer ?
#
loop_
_entity_poly.entity_id
_entity_poly.type
_entity_poly.pdbx_seq_one_letter_code
_entity_poly.pdbx_strand_id
1 'polypeptide(L)' 'MKKARQYSEVLKELEDTLAKMNRGEVPIDELEETVKQAAEKIRYLRGILRSTQTVVTKILKEVEEESLEENG' A
#
# COMPACT_ATOMS: atom_id res chain seq x y z
N MET A 1 -0.60 19.66 9.41
CA MET A 1 -0.56 18.59 8.39
C MET A 1 -0.92 17.26 9.05
N LYS A 2 -1.89 16.50 8.53
CA LYS A 2 -2.14 15.12 8.99
C LYS A 2 -0.96 14.25 8.57
N LYS A 3 -0.38 13.47 9.50
CA LYS A 3 0.67 12.49 9.18
C LYS A 3 0.10 11.45 8.20
N ALA A 4 0.87 11.13 7.16
CA ALA A 4 0.57 9.99 6.30
C ALA A 4 0.55 8.71 7.16
N ARG A 5 -0.44 7.85 6.92
CA ARG A 5 -0.58 6.60 7.67
C ARG A 5 0.46 5.59 7.21
N GLN A 6 0.86 4.66 8.07
CA GLN A 6 1.84 3.65 7.68
C GLN A 6 1.18 2.55 6.84
N TYR A 7 1.94 1.93 5.94
CA TYR A 7 1.45 0.83 5.09
C TYR A 7 0.87 -0.31 5.93
N SER A 8 1.62 -0.78 6.94
CA SER A 8 1.22 -1.88 7.82
C SER A 8 -0.05 -1.59 8.61
N GLU A 9 -0.23 -0.34 9.03
CA GLU A 9 -1.42 0.12 9.74
C GLU A 9 -2.66 0.04 8.82
N VAL A 10 -2.57 0.58 7.61
CA VAL A 10 -3.68 0.56 6.65
C VAL A 10 -3.98 -0.84 6.13
N LEU A 11 -2.94 -1.67 5.96
CA LEU A 11 -3.09 -3.08 5.58
C LEU A 11 -3.86 -3.85 6.65
N LYS A 12 -3.48 -3.71 7.92
CA LYS A 12 -4.16 -4.38 9.02
C LYS A 12 -5.65 -4.03 9.07
N GLU A 13 -5.99 -2.75 8.89
CA GLU A 13 -7.39 -2.37 8.87
C GLU A 13 -8.15 -2.92 7.66
N LEU A 14 -7.50 -3.05 6.50
CA LEU A 14 -8.11 -3.68 5.33
C LEU A 14 -8.37 -5.16 5.59
N GLU A 15 -7.40 -5.87 6.19
CA GLU A 15 -7.53 -7.27 6.59
C GLU A 15 -8.68 -7.46 7.59
N ASP A 16 -8.80 -6.58 8.59
CA ASP A 16 -9.89 -6.60 9.56
C ASP A 16 -11.26 -6.38 8.90
N THR A 17 -11.34 -5.44 7.93
CA THR A 17 -12.56 -5.22 7.14
C THR A 17 -12.94 -6.47 6.33
N LEU A 18 -11.97 -7.08 5.64
CA LEU A 18 -12.20 -8.31 4.85
C LEU A 18 -12.63 -9.49 5.73
N ALA A 19 -12.05 -9.61 6.93
CA ALA A 19 -12.42 -10.66 7.89
C ALA A 19 -13.90 -10.54 8.32
N LYS A 20 -14.37 -9.31 8.58
CA LYS A 20 -15.80 -9.06 8.90
C LYS A 20 -16.71 -9.38 7.71
N MET A 21 -16.33 -8.95 6.50
CA MET A 21 -17.08 -9.25 5.27
C MET A 21 -17.22 -10.76 5.05
N ASN A 22 -16.11 -11.51 5.21
CA ASN A 22 -16.09 -12.96 5.01
C ASN A 22 -16.94 -13.72 6.04
N ARG A 23 -17.12 -13.17 7.25
CA ARG A 23 -18.00 -13.74 8.27
C ARG A 23 -19.47 -13.33 8.12
N GLY A 24 -19.79 -12.45 7.16
CA GLY A 24 -21.13 -11.91 7.01
C GLY A 24 -21.53 -10.95 8.15
N GLU A 25 -20.54 -10.35 8.83
CA GLU A 25 -20.75 -9.45 9.97
C GLU A 25 -20.98 -7.99 9.54
N VAL A 26 -20.99 -7.72 8.24
CA VAL A 26 -21.24 -6.37 7.68
C VAL A 26 -22.75 -6.24 7.40
N PRO A 27 -23.46 -5.29 8.04
CA PRO A 27 -24.86 -5.02 7.74
C PRO A 27 -25.06 -4.69 6.26
N ILE A 28 -26.16 -5.17 5.66
CA ILE A 28 -26.43 -4.94 4.23
C ILE A 28 -26.50 -3.44 3.87
N ASP A 29 -27.03 -2.61 4.78
CA ASP A 29 -27.13 -1.17 4.61
C ASP A 29 -25.75 -0.46 4.64
N GLU A 30 -24.73 -1.10 5.22
CA GLU A 30 -23.36 -0.58 5.33
C GLU A 30 -22.39 -1.21 4.31
N LEU A 31 -22.85 -2.22 3.55
CA LEU A 31 -21.99 -3.01 2.68
C LEU A 31 -21.38 -2.16 1.56
N GLU A 32 -22.16 -1.27 0.95
CA GLU A 32 -21.70 -0.38 -0.12
C GLU A 32 -20.54 0.50 0.35
N GLU A 33 -20.71 1.15 1.50
CA GLU A 33 -19.72 2.05 2.07
C GLU A 33 -18.47 1.27 2.53
N THR A 34 -18.66 0.10 3.14
CA THR A 34 -17.56 -0.80 3.52
C THR A 34 -16.69 -1.19 2.33
N VAL A 35 -17.32 -1.52 1.19
CA VAL A 35 -16.61 -1.85 -0.05
C VAL A 35 -15.86 -0.62 -0.62
N LYS A 36 -16.48 0.57 -0.59
CA LYS A 36 -15.84 1.81 -1.02
C LYS A 36 -14.57 2.12 -0.21
N GLN A 37 -14.66 2.01 1.11
CA GLN A 37 -13.52 2.23 2.00
C GLN A 37 -12.41 1.20 1.78
N ALA A 38 -12.76 -0.07 1.60
CA ALA A 38 -11.78 -1.11 1.25
C ALA A 38 -11.06 -0.78 -0.06
N ALA A 39 -11.80 -0.36 -1.10
CA ALA A 39 -11.23 0.04 -2.38
C ALA A 39 -10.29 1.26 -2.26
N GLU A 40 -10.60 2.22 -1.40
CA GLU A 40 -9.72 3.35 -1.09
C GLU A 40 -8.42 2.90 -0.42
N LYS A 41 -8.50 2.00 0.58
CA LYS A 41 -7.31 1.44 1.24
C LYS A 41 -6.44 0.69 0.25
N ILE A 42 -7.02 -0.11 -0.64
CA ILE A 42 -6.28 -0.80 -1.71
C ILE A 42 -5.56 0.20 -2.62
N ARG A 43 -6.24 1.26 -3.05
CA ARG A 43 -5.62 2.32 -3.88
C ARG A 43 -4.46 2.98 -3.16
N TYR A 44 -4.62 3.29 -1.87
CA TYR A 44 -3.58 3.88 -1.06
C TYR A 44 -2.34 2.98 -0.91
N LEU A 45 -2.55 1.71 -0.53
CA LEU A 45 -1.47 0.72 -0.39
C LEU A 45 -0.71 0.52 -1.70
N ARG A 46 -1.43 0.46 -2.84
CA ARG A 46 -0.80 0.40 -4.18
C ARG A 46 0.05 1.63 -4.48
N GLY A 47 -0.37 2.82 -4.03
CA GLY A 47 0.40 4.05 -4.16
C GLY A 47 1.74 3.96 -3.42
N ILE A 48 1.72 3.47 -2.17
CA ILE A 48 2.95 3.25 -1.39
C ILE A 48 3.86 2.26 -2.11
N LEU A 49 3.36 1.09 -2.52
CA LEU A 49 4.17 0.07 -3.19
C LEU A 49 4.85 0.60 -4.44
N ARG A 50 4.13 1.38 -5.25
CA ARG A 50 4.70 2.02 -6.45
C ARG A 50 5.79 3.02 -6.10
N SER A 51 5.56 3.85 -5.09
CA SER A 51 6.56 4.82 -4.64
C SER A 51 7.82 4.12 -4.11
N THR A 52 7.65 3.07 -3.31
CA THR A 52 8.76 2.25 -2.80
C THR A 52 9.53 1.60 -3.95
N GLN A 53 8.83 0.99 -4.91
CA GLN A 53 9.46 0.40 -6.09
C GLN A 53 10.30 1.43 -6.85
N THR A 54 9.78 2.63 -7.11
CA THR A 54 10.52 3.69 -7.79
C THR A 54 11.82 4.04 -7.06
N VAL A 55 11.77 4.18 -5.74
CA VAL A 55 12.94 4.52 -4.92
C VAL A 55 13.98 3.39 -4.96
N VAL A 56 13.55 2.13 -4.77
CA VAL A 56 14.46 0.98 -4.82
C VAL A 56 15.11 0.85 -6.19
N THR A 57 14.34 0.97 -7.28
CA THR A 57 14.89 0.93 -8.64
C THR A 57 15.90 2.05 -8.88
N LYS A 58 15.67 3.25 -8.34
CA LYS A 58 16.63 4.35 -8.46
C LYS A 58 17.94 4.03 -7.74
N ILE A 59 17.87 3.54 -6.49
CA ILE A 59 19.05 3.17 -5.71
C ILE A 59 19.85 2.07 -6.43
N LEU A 60 19.17 1.07 -6.99
CA LEU A 60 19.85 -0.01 -7.73
C LEU A 60 20.60 0.50 -8.96
N LYS A 61 20.05 1.50 -9.66
CA LYS A 61 20.72 2.14 -10.81
C LYS A 61 21.93 2.96 -10.38
N GLU A 62 21.81 3.73 -9.30
CA GLU A 62 22.92 4.51 -8.75
C GLU A 62 24.10 3.59 -8.37
N VAL A 63 23.81 2.45 -7.73
CA VAL A 63 24.82 1.44 -7.39
C VAL A 63 25.46 0.81 -8.63
N GLU A 64 24.69 0.55 -9.69
CA GLU A 64 25.21 0.02 -10.96
C GLU A 64 26.11 1.05 -11.66
N GLU A 65 25.71 2.31 -11.72
CA GLU A 65 26.48 3.42 -12.30
C GLU A 65 27.82 3.62 -11.55
N GLU A 66 27.80 3.66 -10.21
CA GLU A 66 29.02 3.74 -9.38
C GLU A 66 29.98 2.57 -9.68
N SER A 67 29.46 1.35 -9.83
CA SER A 67 30.27 0.16 -10.13
C SER A 67 30.94 0.20 -11.52
N LEU A 68 30.34 0.90 -12.48
CA LEU A 68 30.89 1.06 -13.83
C LEU A 68 31.98 2.14 -13.87
N GLU A 69 31.85 3.18 -13.06
CA GLU A 69 32.85 4.24 -12.93
C GLU A 69 34.13 3.77 -12.21
N GLU A 70 34.03 2.84 -11.26
CA GLU A 70 35.20 2.28 -10.55
C GLU A 70 36.04 1.30 -11.39
N ASN A 71 35.46 0.72 -12.45
CA ASN A 71 36.12 -0.26 -13.33
C ASN A 71 36.57 0.32 -14.69
N GLY A 72 36.39 1.64 -14.89
CA GLY A 72 36.75 2.38 -16.10
C GLY A 72 38.12 3.04 -16.07
#